data_AF-A0A442KGW6-F1
#
_entry.id   AF-A0A442KGW6-F1
#
_cell.length_a   1.000
_cell.length_b   1.000
_cell.length_c   1.000
_cell.angle_alpha   90.00
_cell.angle_beta   90.00
_cell.angle_gamma   90.00
#
_symmetry.space_group_name_H-M   'P 1'
#
loop_
_entity.id
_entity.type
_entity.pdbx_description
1 polymer ?
#
loop_
_entity_poly.entity_id
_entity_poly.type
_entity_poly.pdbx_seq_one_letter_code
_entity_poly.pdbx_strand_id
1 'polypeptide(L)'
;MSLRDRLSQATAPANLNRLFTKFGFEGNPFPASSQTTDNPHRRSASDEAVDQKIESFVRDHKTQVIVIEGSQGVGKTNILNYYERELRDVLPTLGGFYVVRYLADPESSFDSILRRLFQELGNDHLRSLGEALNANPAKADEAIEQARNYEVRIALRKLATSNAAQPVVEALHEWFMGLRLLKLHREILGVNFRLDTVEAKTAAFRDLVQASSTMGLLNGVFLLLDELEKQDGVLSATAVARYLSSMRAIIDALPNHLFMMLAVTPDALRRYSLALPAFRSRLENRIELQPLLSVDDALELARFYVNEARTNAQKVHGKKGGSADILDDAQIAETFSSYLDRAKRRNDTGLRQREFLSALHELAEAQLRL
;
A
#
# COMPACT_ATOMS: atom_id res chain seq x y z
N MET A 1 36.14 15.92 9.50
CA MET A 1 35.78 14.49 9.35
C MET A 1 35.23 13.98 10.66
N SER A 2 34.02 13.42 10.65
CA SER A 2 33.36 12.90 11.85
C SER A 2 33.98 11.57 12.31
N LEU A 3 33.69 11.17 13.56
CA LEU A 3 34.07 9.84 14.07
C LEU A 3 33.37 8.71 13.28
N ARG A 4 32.16 8.98 12.77
CA ARG A 4 31.37 8.09 11.93
C ARG A 4 32.10 7.82 10.60
N ASP A 5 32.65 8.87 9.97
CA ASP A 5 33.40 8.77 8.70
C ASP A 5 34.69 7.95 8.86
N ARG A 6 35.35 8.07 10.03
CA ARG A 6 36.57 7.32 10.34
C ARG A 6 36.29 5.85 10.64
N LEU A 7 35.17 5.55 11.29
CA LEU A 7 34.76 4.17 11.60
C LEU A 7 34.25 3.45 10.35
N SER A 8 33.48 4.10 9.48
CA SER A 8 33.05 3.51 8.20
C SER A 8 34.22 3.29 7.24
N GLN A 9 35.25 4.14 7.25
CA GLN A 9 36.49 3.89 6.51
C GLN A 9 37.34 2.75 7.09
N ALA A 10 37.26 2.51 8.40
CA ALA A 10 38.01 1.45 9.09
C ALA A 10 37.35 0.06 9.01
N THR A 11 36.03 0.00 8.75
CA THR A 11 35.26 -1.27 8.69
C THR A 11 34.65 -1.58 7.33
N ALA A 12 34.70 -0.68 6.35
CA ALA A 12 34.26 -0.99 4.99
C ALA A 12 35.17 -2.08 4.39
N PRO A 13 34.64 -3.28 4.06
CA PRO A 13 35.45 -4.30 3.40
C PRO A 13 36.06 -3.70 2.13
N ALA A 14 37.35 -3.97 1.90
CA ALA A 14 38.15 -3.39 0.81
C ALA A 14 37.49 -3.50 -0.59
N ASN A 15 36.53 -4.42 -0.74
CA ASN A 15 35.70 -4.56 -1.93
C ASN A 15 34.74 -3.38 -2.20
N LEU A 16 34.08 -2.77 -1.19
CA LEU A 16 33.07 -1.72 -1.44
C LEU A 16 33.68 -0.48 -2.11
N ASN A 17 34.86 -0.08 -1.65
CA ASN A 17 35.56 1.09 -2.19
C ASN A 17 36.08 0.82 -3.62
N ARG A 18 36.45 -0.43 -3.93
CA ARG A 18 36.85 -0.87 -5.28
C ARG A 18 35.66 -0.87 -6.24
N LEU A 19 34.50 -1.37 -5.80
CA LEU A 19 33.27 -1.36 -6.60
C LEU A 19 32.81 0.05 -6.90
N PHE A 20 32.77 0.91 -5.88
CA PHE A 20 32.40 2.31 -6.06
C PHE A 20 33.36 3.04 -7.01
N THR A 21 34.67 2.81 -6.88
CA THR A 21 35.67 3.47 -7.74
C THR A 21 35.58 3.00 -9.19
N LYS A 22 35.27 1.72 -9.45
CA LYS A 22 35.23 1.16 -10.80
C LYS A 22 33.86 1.34 -11.49
N PHE A 23 32.79 0.97 -10.80
CA PHE A 23 31.44 0.87 -11.38
C PHE A 23 30.47 1.96 -10.88
N GLY A 24 30.81 2.63 -9.79
CA GLY A 24 30.02 3.73 -9.23
C GLY A 24 28.97 3.33 -8.21
N PHE A 25 28.90 2.05 -7.81
CA PHE A 25 27.96 1.53 -6.81
C PHE A 25 28.67 0.67 -5.77
N GLU A 26 28.02 0.43 -4.62
CA GLU A 26 28.61 -0.29 -3.48
C GLU A 26 28.36 -1.82 -3.51
N GLY A 27 27.40 -2.29 -4.30
CA GLY A 27 27.05 -3.72 -4.38
C GLY A 27 26.29 -4.04 -5.66
N ASN A 28 25.84 -5.29 -5.80
CA ASN A 28 25.09 -5.71 -6.98
C ASN A 28 23.84 -4.83 -7.21
N PRO A 29 23.72 -4.17 -8.38
CA PRO A 29 22.60 -3.25 -8.63
C PRO A 29 21.28 -3.98 -8.89
N PHE A 30 21.31 -5.28 -9.19
CA PHE A 30 20.11 -6.06 -9.49
C PHE A 30 19.62 -6.79 -8.25
N PRO A 31 18.31 -6.80 -7.98
CA PRO A 31 17.75 -7.48 -6.81
C PRO A 31 17.81 -8.99 -6.96
N ALA A 32 18.08 -9.67 -5.85
CA ALA A 32 17.95 -11.11 -5.77
C ALA A 32 16.47 -11.52 -5.87
N SER A 33 16.18 -12.75 -6.31
CA SER A 33 14.81 -13.27 -6.42
C SER A 33 14.02 -13.27 -5.10
N SER A 34 14.71 -13.30 -3.96
CA SER A 34 14.13 -13.24 -2.61
C SER A 34 13.88 -11.81 -2.10
N GLN A 35 14.39 -10.78 -2.78
CA GLN A 35 14.23 -9.39 -2.35
C GLN A 35 12.92 -8.79 -2.89
N THR A 36 11.96 -8.62 -1.99
CA THR A 36 10.62 -8.10 -2.32
C THR A 36 10.40 -6.65 -1.92
N THR A 37 11.30 -6.07 -1.11
CA THR A 37 11.21 -4.71 -0.57
C THR A 37 12.37 -3.84 -1.03
N ASP A 38 12.17 -2.51 -0.95
CA ASP A 38 13.17 -1.48 -1.26
C ASP A 38 13.75 -1.53 -2.68
N ASN A 39 13.00 -2.11 -3.62
CA ASN A 39 13.32 -2.03 -5.03
C ASN A 39 13.00 -0.62 -5.56
N PRO A 40 13.88 -0.04 -6.40
CA PRO A 40 13.54 1.17 -7.13
C PRO A 40 12.42 0.87 -8.13
N HIS A 41 11.56 1.87 -8.37
CA HIS A 41 10.42 1.73 -9.28
C HIS A 41 10.65 2.53 -10.55
N ARG A 42 10.59 1.84 -11.69
CA ARG A 42 10.69 2.46 -13.00
C ARG A 42 9.28 2.86 -13.44
N ARG A 43 9.06 4.17 -13.63
CA ARG A 43 7.81 4.72 -14.18
C ARG A 43 7.51 4.09 -15.54
N SER A 44 6.25 3.74 -15.72
CA SER A 44 5.67 3.06 -16.88
C SER A 44 4.35 3.74 -17.30
N ALA A 45 3.77 3.35 -18.43
CA ALA A 45 2.45 3.86 -18.84
C ALA A 45 1.34 3.53 -17.81
N SER A 46 1.49 2.42 -17.08
CA SER A 46 0.56 2.02 -16.01
C SER A 46 0.55 3.03 -14.86
N ASP A 47 1.66 3.73 -14.61
CA ASP A 47 1.75 4.74 -13.56
C ASP A 47 0.91 5.97 -13.87
N GLU A 48 0.86 6.41 -15.12
CA GLU A 48 0.03 7.56 -15.51
C GLU A 48 -1.45 7.29 -15.22
N ALA A 49 -1.93 6.07 -15.45
CA ALA A 49 -3.29 5.67 -15.13
C ALA A 49 -3.55 5.65 -13.61
N VAL A 50 -2.56 5.26 -12.79
CA VAL A 50 -2.67 5.30 -11.33
C VAL A 50 -2.67 6.76 -10.84
N ASP A 51 -1.74 7.58 -11.31
CA ASP A 51 -1.60 9.00 -10.99
C ASP A 51 -2.92 9.73 -11.22
N GLN A 52 -3.53 9.59 -12.41
CA GLN A 52 -4.82 10.22 -12.74
C GLN A 52 -5.93 9.84 -11.76
N LYS A 53 -5.96 8.59 -11.27
CA LYS A 53 -6.96 8.12 -10.31
C LYS A 53 -6.71 8.69 -8.91
N ILE A 54 -5.45 8.75 -8.48
CA ILE A 54 -5.06 9.36 -7.21
C ILE A 54 -5.39 10.86 -7.23
N GLU A 55 -5.02 11.57 -8.29
CA GLU A 55 -5.31 12.99 -8.48
C GLU A 55 -6.82 13.26 -8.48
N SER A 56 -7.62 12.42 -9.15
CA SER A 56 -9.08 12.53 -9.10
C SER A 56 -9.58 12.38 -7.67
N PHE A 57 -9.15 11.34 -6.96
CA PHE A 57 -9.56 11.08 -5.58
C PHE A 57 -9.18 12.21 -4.63
N VAL A 58 -7.96 12.75 -4.74
CA VAL A 58 -7.52 13.86 -3.88
C VAL A 58 -8.37 15.11 -4.14
N ARG A 59 -8.78 15.33 -5.40
CA ARG A 59 -9.58 16.50 -5.80
C ARG A 59 -11.07 16.38 -5.44
N ASP A 60 -11.68 15.23 -5.69
CA ASP A 60 -13.14 15.04 -5.59
C ASP A 60 -13.58 14.23 -4.37
N HIS A 61 -12.64 13.58 -3.69
CA HIS A 61 -12.86 12.64 -2.60
C HIS A 61 -13.81 11.48 -2.94
N LYS A 62 -14.14 11.25 -4.21
CA LYS A 62 -15.03 10.16 -4.63
C LYS A 62 -14.28 8.86 -4.61
N THR A 63 -14.91 7.82 -4.05
CA THR A 63 -14.24 6.55 -3.88
C THR A 63 -13.73 5.98 -5.20
N GLN A 64 -12.45 5.64 -5.23
CA GLN A 64 -11.77 5.01 -6.36
C GLN A 64 -11.32 3.62 -5.95
N VAL A 65 -11.66 2.62 -6.75
CA VAL A 65 -11.11 1.26 -6.62
C VAL A 65 -10.41 0.95 -7.92
N ILE A 66 -9.12 0.64 -7.84
CA ILE A 66 -8.28 0.26 -8.98
C ILE A 66 -7.70 -1.12 -8.75
N VAL A 67 -7.58 -1.89 -9.83
CA VAL A 67 -7.05 -3.24 -9.83
C VAL A 67 -5.78 -3.28 -10.67
N ILE A 68 -4.65 -3.52 -10.02
CA ILE A 68 -3.36 -3.79 -10.65
C ILE A 68 -3.34 -5.28 -11.01
N GLU A 69 -3.62 -5.58 -12.28
CA GLU A 69 -3.69 -6.94 -12.80
C GLU A 69 -2.35 -7.34 -13.41
N GLY A 70 -1.83 -8.50 -13.05
CA GLY A 70 -0.59 -9.00 -13.65
C GLY A 70 -0.19 -10.38 -13.15
N SER A 71 0.57 -11.12 -13.96
CA SER A 71 1.09 -12.43 -13.55
C SER A 71 2.12 -12.29 -12.40
N GLN A 72 2.53 -13.40 -11.78
CA GLN A 72 3.47 -13.33 -10.67
C GLN A 72 4.86 -12.89 -11.16
N GLY A 73 5.44 -11.85 -10.52
CA GLY A 73 6.80 -11.38 -10.82
C GLY A 73 6.90 -10.29 -11.91
N VAL A 74 5.78 -9.68 -12.31
CA VAL A 74 5.76 -8.55 -13.28
C VAL A 74 5.90 -7.16 -12.62
N GLY A 75 5.97 -7.08 -11.29
CA GLY A 75 6.18 -5.81 -10.58
C GLY A 75 5.01 -5.29 -9.74
N LYS A 76 3.93 -6.08 -9.52
CA LYS A 76 2.77 -5.68 -8.70
C LYS A 76 3.16 -5.15 -7.30
N THR A 77 3.92 -5.92 -6.53
CA THR A 77 4.43 -5.48 -5.21
C THR A 77 5.28 -4.22 -5.32
N ASN A 78 6.10 -4.09 -6.38
CA ASN A 78 6.97 -2.93 -6.56
C ASN A 78 6.17 -1.64 -6.77
N ILE A 79 5.14 -1.68 -7.61
CA ILE A 79 4.28 -0.51 -7.86
C ILE A 79 3.47 -0.14 -6.61
N LEU A 80 2.95 -1.12 -5.85
CA LEU A 80 2.24 -0.82 -4.59
C LEU A 80 3.18 -0.20 -3.54
N ASN A 81 4.39 -0.74 -3.35
CA ASN A 81 5.38 -0.19 -2.43
C ASN A 81 5.83 1.22 -2.85
N TYR A 82 5.93 1.48 -4.15
CA TYR A 82 6.22 2.80 -4.68
C TYR A 82 5.12 3.80 -4.28
N TYR A 83 3.85 3.52 -4.60
CA TYR A 83 2.77 4.43 -4.26
C TYR A 83 2.53 4.55 -2.75
N GLU A 84 2.78 3.51 -1.96
CA GLU A 84 2.73 3.64 -0.50
C GLU A 84 3.71 4.72 -0.01
N ARG A 85 4.97 4.66 -0.47
CA ARG A 85 6.01 5.63 -0.09
C ARG A 85 5.67 7.03 -0.58
N GLU A 86 5.36 7.18 -1.87
CA GLU A 86 5.00 8.47 -2.46
C GLU A 86 3.80 9.11 -1.74
N LEU A 87 2.75 8.34 -1.44
CA LEU A 87 1.58 8.85 -0.72
C LEU A 87 1.93 9.27 0.71
N ARG A 88 2.77 8.50 1.42
CA ARG A 88 3.21 8.86 2.78
C ARG A 88 4.06 10.12 2.80
N ASP A 89 4.84 10.37 1.75
CA ASP A 89 5.71 11.54 1.65
C ASP A 89 4.93 12.79 1.22
N VAL A 90 4.01 12.67 0.25
CA VAL A 90 3.30 13.80 -0.34
C VAL A 90 2.08 14.22 0.46
N LEU A 91 1.24 13.29 0.94
CA LEU A 91 -0.05 13.63 1.55
C LEU A 91 0.05 14.54 2.78
N PRO A 92 1.04 14.41 3.69
CA PRO A 92 1.21 15.35 4.80
C PRO A 92 1.44 16.80 4.35
N THR A 93 1.97 17.01 3.14
CA THR A 93 2.24 18.35 2.59
C THR A 93 1.01 19.01 1.98
N LEU A 94 0.00 18.22 1.58
CA LEU A 94 -1.23 18.73 0.97
C LEU A 94 -2.25 19.26 1.99
N GLY A 95 -1.98 19.06 3.28
CA GLY A 95 -2.89 19.43 4.37
C GLY A 95 -4.07 18.47 4.51
N GLY A 96 -4.61 18.41 5.73
CA GLY A 96 -5.64 17.43 6.10
C GLY A 96 -5.04 16.07 6.47
N PHE A 97 -5.86 15.22 7.08
CA PHE A 97 -5.44 13.89 7.53
C PHE A 97 -5.81 12.83 6.49
N TYR A 98 -4.83 11.98 6.17
CA TYR A 98 -5.03 10.80 5.33
C TYR A 98 -4.49 9.56 6.05
N VAL A 99 -5.23 8.46 5.94
CA VAL A 99 -4.76 7.15 6.42
C VAL A 99 -4.23 6.37 5.23
N VAL A 100 -2.95 6.01 5.20
CA VAL A 100 -2.34 5.21 4.12
C VAL A 100 -1.94 3.84 4.65
N ARG A 101 -2.54 2.76 4.14
CA ARG A 101 -2.22 1.40 4.59
C ARG A 101 -1.91 0.47 3.45
N TYR A 102 -0.74 -0.15 3.53
CA TYR A 102 -0.33 -1.28 2.71
C TYR A 102 -0.47 -2.59 3.48
N LEU A 103 -1.03 -3.61 2.83
CA LEU A 103 -1.20 -4.95 3.37
C LEU A 103 -0.61 -5.95 2.37
N ALA A 104 0.60 -6.43 2.67
CA ALA A 104 1.35 -7.37 1.83
C ALA A 104 0.70 -8.75 1.73
N ASP A 105 0.13 -9.23 2.84
CA ASP A 105 -0.60 -10.49 2.90
C ASP A 105 -1.93 -10.21 3.61
N PRO A 106 -3.03 -10.08 2.86
CA PRO A 106 -4.31 -9.72 3.44
C PRO A 106 -4.69 -10.79 4.46
N GLU A 107 -5.14 -10.37 5.64
CA GLU A 107 -5.47 -11.33 6.68
C GLU A 107 -6.61 -12.26 6.26
N SER A 108 -6.67 -13.44 6.89
CA SER A 108 -7.73 -14.44 6.66
C SER A 108 -9.16 -13.91 6.94
N SER A 109 -9.26 -12.74 7.58
CA SER A 109 -10.51 -12.04 7.86
C SER A 109 -10.34 -10.54 7.62
N PHE A 110 -11.33 -9.95 6.94
CA PHE A 110 -11.41 -8.50 6.76
C PHE A 110 -11.63 -7.74 8.09
N ASP A 111 -12.08 -8.43 9.14
CA ASP A 111 -12.27 -7.85 10.47
C ASP A 111 -11.01 -7.18 11.02
N SER A 112 -9.86 -7.81 10.81
CA SER A 112 -8.58 -7.29 11.28
C SER A 112 -8.15 -6.05 10.52
N ILE A 113 -8.47 -5.97 9.22
CA ILE A 113 -8.22 -4.77 8.40
C ILE A 113 -9.01 -3.60 8.99
N LEU A 114 -10.29 -3.79 9.29
CA LEU A 114 -11.11 -2.76 9.95
C LEU A 114 -10.55 -2.36 11.31
N ARG A 115 -10.12 -3.33 12.12
CA ARG A 115 -9.47 -3.07 13.41
C ARG A 115 -8.23 -2.19 13.23
N ARG A 116 -7.36 -2.52 12.29
CA ARG A 116 -6.17 -1.71 11.99
C ARG A 116 -6.55 -0.30 11.54
N LEU A 117 -7.57 -0.14 10.70
CA LEU A 117 -8.03 1.19 10.30
C LEU A 117 -8.49 2.04 11.50
N PHE A 118 -9.19 1.46 12.48
CA PHE A 118 -9.53 2.16 13.72
C PHE A 118 -8.31 2.52 14.57
N GLN A 119 -7.32 1.61 14.69
CA GLN A 119 -6.07 1.88 15.41
C GLN A 119 -5.33 3.10 14.84
N GLU A 120 -5.42 3.29 13.54
CA GLU A 120 -4.63 4.27 12.80
C GLU A 120 -5.27 5.66 12.79
N LEU A 121 -6.59 5.73 12.95
CA LEU A 121 -7.23 6.96 13.40
C LEU A 121 -6.77 7.27 14.84
N GLY A 122 -6.89 6.29 15.73
CA GLY A 122 -6.33 6.37 17.07
C GLY A 122 -6.92 7.47 17.97
N ASN A 123 -6.34 7.61 19.15
CA ASN A 123 -6.83 8.54 20.18
C ASN A 123 -6.65 10.01 19.78
N ASP A 124 -5.57 10.37 19.09
CA ASP A 124 -5.28 11.77 18.75
C ASP A 124 -6.26 12.33 17.71
N HIS A 125 -6.66 11.51 16.73
CA HIS A 125 -7.73 11.88 15.79
C HIS A 125 -9.07 12.03 16.50
N LEU A 126 -9.43 11.08 17.38
CA LEU A 126 -10.67 11.16 18.16
C LEU A 126 -10.67 12.38 19.09
N ARG A 127 -9.53 12.74 19.67
CA ARG A 127 -9.41 13.96 20.48
C ARG A 127 -9.67 15.20 19.63
N SER A 128 -8.98 15.31 18.50
CA SER A 128 -9.16 16.41 17.54
C SER A 128 -10.60 16.51 17.04
N LEU A 129 -11.26 15.37 16.80
CA LEU A 129 -12.67 15.31 16.44
C LEU A 129 -13.58 15.81 17.56
N GLY A 130 -13.34 15.40 18.81
CA GLY A 130 -14.12 15.86 19.94
C GLY A 130 -14.02 17.38 20.16
N GLU A 131 -12.80 17.92 20.06
CA GLU A 131 -12.54 19.36 20.15
C GLU A 131 -13.23 20.13 19.01
N ALA A 132 -13.12 19.64 17.77
CA ALA A 132 -13.77 20.26 16.61
C ALA A 132 -15.30 20.23 16.72
N LEU A 133 -15.88 19.10 17.15
CA LEU A 133 -17.32 18.97 17.36
C LEU A 133 -17.80 19.90 18.48
N ASN A 134 -17.03 20.06 19.55
CA ASN A 134 -17.36 20.99 20.63
C ASN A 134 -17.32 22.45 20.16
N ALA A 135 -16.28 22.82 19.40
CA ALA A 135 -16.04 24.18 18.95
C ALA A 135 -17.09 24.69 17.95
N ASN A 136 -17.75 23.81 17.19
CA ASN A 136 -18.78 24.19 16.23
C ASN A 136 -20.04 23.31 16.38
N PRO A 137 -20.93 23.62 17.35
CA PRO A 137 -22.09 22.79 17.67
C PRO A 137 -23.06 22.61 16.49
N ALA A 138 -23.27 23.65 15.67
CA ALA A 138 -24.17 23.56 14.52
C ALA A 138 -23.65 22.56 13.48
N LYS A 139 -22.35 22.61 13.18
CA LYS A 139 -21.69 21.65 12.26
C LYS A 139 -21.57 20.26 12.89
N ALA A 140 -21.42 20.19 14.21
CA ALA A 140 -21.38 18.94 14.94
C ALA A 140 -22.71 18.19 14.88
N ASP A 141 -23.84 18.88 15.03
CA ASP A 141 -25.15 18.26 14.87
C ASP A 141 -25.34 17.71 13.45
N GLU A 142 -24.89 18.44 12.42
CA GLU A 142 -24.88 17.94 11.04
C GLU A 142 -24.01 16.68 10.89
N ALA A 143 -22.76 16.72 11.36
CA ALA A 143 -21.82 15.60 11.27
C ALA A 143 -22.33 14.35 12.01
N ILE A 144 -22.94 14.55 13.18
CA ILE A 144 -23.49 13.48 14.01
C ILE A 144 -24.76 12.90 13.38
N GLU A 145 -25.70 13.72 12.91
CA GLU A 145 -26.96 13.20 12.36
C GLU A 145 -26.81 12.51 10.99
N GLN A 146 -25.70 12.74 10.29
CA GLN A 146 -25.34 11.95 9.10
C GLN A 146 -25.00 10.49 9.44
N ALA A 147 -24.54 10.19 10.67
CA ALA A 147 -24.22 8.84 11.10
C ALA A 147 -25.49 7.98 11.17
N ARG A 148 -25.53 6.88 10.41
CA ARG A 148 -26.73 6.02 10.36
C ARG A 148 -26.85 5.12 11.58
N ASN A 149 -25.72 4.77 12.21
CA ASN A 149 -25.71 3.95 13.42
C ASN A 149 -26.04 4.80 14.64
N TYR A 150 -27.12 4.44 15.34
CA TYR A 150 -27.57 5.12 16.56
C TYR A 150 -26.52 5.12 17.67
N GLU A 151 -25.80 4.00 17.87
CA GLU A 151 -24.77 3.89 18.91
C GLU A 151 -23.60 4.83 18.62
N VAL A 152 -23.23 4.99 17.35
CA VAL A 152 -22.17 5.93 16.93
C VAL A 152 -22.62 7.36 17.20
N ARG A 153 -23.88 7.71 16.93
CA ARG A 153 -24.42 9.04 17.26
C ARG A 153 -24.31 9.36 18.74
N ILE A 154 -24.72 8.44 19.61
CA ILE A 154 -24.59 8.63 21.06
C ILE A 154 -23.12 8.85 21.42
N ALA A 155 -22.23 7.99 20.92
CA ALA A 155 -20.82 8.04 21.25
C ALA A 155 -20.15 9.34 20.78
N LEU A 156 -20.46 9.82 19.58
CA LEU A 156 -19.98 11.10 19.05
C LEU A 156 -20.55 12.31 19.82
N ARG A 157 -21.83 12.27 20.24
CA ARG A 157 -22.40 13.31 21.11
C ARG A 157 -21.69 13.37 22.46
N LYS A 158 -21.34 12.22 23.04
CA LYS A 158 -20.53 12.15 24.27
C LYS A 158 -19.14 12.72 24.05
N LEU A 159 -18.50 12.38 22.94
CA LEU A 159 -17.19 12.93 22.57
C LEU A 159 -17.24 14.47 22.45
N ALA A 160 -18.25 15.02 21.77
CA ALA A 160 -18.44 16.46 21.60
C ALA A 160 -18.71 17.19 22.93
N THR A 161 -19.65 16.70 23.73
CA THR A 161 -20.05 17.34 25.01
C THR A 161 -18.97 17.26 26.09
N SER A 162 -18.13 16.22 26.06
CA SER A 162 -17.02 16.07 26.99
C SER A 162 -15.78 16.91 26.64
N ASN A 163 -15.83 17.66 25.52
CA ASN A 163 -14.67 18.38 24.98
C ASN A 163 -13.42 17.50 24.89
N ALA A 164 -13.59 16.31 24.30
CA ALA A 164 -12.51 15.34 24.12
C ALA A 164 -11.78 14.90 25.40
N ALA A 165 -12.50 14.81 26.53
CA ALA A 165 -11.95 14.31 27.77
C ALA A 165 -11.30 12.92 27.57
N GLN A 166 -10.08 12.75 28.08
CA GLN A 166 -9.26 11.55 27.85
C GLN A 166 -9.99 10.21 28.10
N PRO A 167 -10.76 10.03 29.20
CA PRO A 167 -11.47 8.77 29.44
C PRO A 167 -12.54 8.45 28.38
N VAL A 168 -13.15 9.49 27.77
CA VAL A 168 -14.15 9.34 26.71
C VAL A 168 -13.46 8.93 25.40
N VAL A 169 -12.33 9.57 25.07
CA VAL A 169 -11.53 9.24 23.90
C VAL A 169 -11.04 7.79 23.94
N GLU A 170 -10.47 7.37 25.07
CA GLU A 170 -9.97 6.00 25.26
C GLU A 170 -11.09 4.97 25.18
N ALA A 171 -12.19 5.18 25.91
CA ALA A 171 -13.34 4.29 25.87
C ALA A 171 -13.92 4.17 24.44
N LEU A 172 -13.98 5.29 23.71
CA LEU A 172 -14.50 5.33 22.35
C LEU A 172 -13.60 4.54 21.39
N HIS A 173 -12.28 4.72 21.51
CA HIS A 173 -11.32 3.98 20.71
C HIS A 173 -11.40 2.47 20.99
N GLU A 174 -11.45 2.06 22.26
CA GLU A 174 -11.63 0.65 22.65
C GLU A 174 -12.93 0.05 22.10
N TRP A 175 -14.01 0.83 22.09
CA TRP A 175 -15.29 0.41 21.53
C TRP A 175 -15.25 0.26 20.01
N PHE A 176 -14.66 1.22 19.29
CA PHE A 176 -14.45 1.13 17.83
C PHE A 176 -13.60 -0.07 17.43
N MET A 177 -12.61 -0.38 18.26
CA MET A 177 -11.79 -1.59 18.15
C MET A 177 -12.59 -2.89 18.35
N GLY A 178 -13.86 -2.83 18.75
CA GLY A 178 -14.69 -3.99 19.03
C GLY A 178 -14.19 -4.79 20.22
N LEU A 179 -13.53 -4.14 21.19
CA LEU A 179 -13.17 -4.78 22.45
C LEU A 179 -14.44 -5.16 23.24
N ARG A 180 -14.26 -5.97 24.29
CA ARG A 180 -15.38 -6.39 25.13
C ARG A 180 -16.06 -5.15 25.70
N LEU A 181 -17.39 -5.08 25.61
CA LEU A 181 -18.15 -3.99 26.19
C LEU A 181 -18.15 -4.12 27.72
N LEU A 182 -17.50 -3.17 28.40
CA LEU A 182 -17.42 -3.09 29.86
C LEU A 182 -18.49 -2.14 30.41
N LYS A 183 -18.76 -2.23 31.72
CA LYS A 183 -19.65 -1.29 32.43
C LYS A 183 -19.22 0.16 32.21
N LEU A 184 -17.91 0.40 32.25
CA LEU A 184 -17.29 1.70 31.98
C LEU A 184 -17.72 2.29 30.63
N HIS A 185 -17.69 1.50 29.55
CA HIS A 185 -18.10 1.96 28.21
C HIS A 185 -19.56 2.39 28.17
N ARG A 186 -20.44 1.64 28.87
CA ARG A 186 -21.87 1.98 28.95
C ARG A 186 -22.11 3.28 29.71
N GLU A 187 -21.38 3.49 30.81
CA GLU A 187 -21.52 4.69 31.64
C GLU A 187 -20.93 5.94 30.98
N ILE A 188 -19.75 5.81 30.36
CA ILE A 188 -19.04 6.93 29.72
C ILE A 188 -19.65 7.28 28.36
N LEU A 189 -19.83 6.28 27.48
CA LEU A 189 -20.24 6.52 26.10
C LEU A 189 -21.76 6.40 25.90
N GLY A 190 -22.49 5.75 26.82
CA GLY A 190 -23.92 5.48 26.64
C GLY A 190 -24.24 4.38 25.62
N VAL A 191 -23.23 3.64 25.15
CA VAL A 191 -23.40 2.57 24.17
C VAL A 191 -23.81 1.24 24.83
N ASN A 192 -24.68 0.48 24.18
CA ASN A 192 -25.24 -0.77 24.70
C ASN A 192 -24.76 -2.01 23.97
N PHE A 193 -24.33 -1.84 22.72
CA PHE A 193 -23.92 -2.94 21.84
C PHE A 193 -22.43 -2.93 21.57
N ARG A 194 -21.86 -4.13 21.42
CA ARG A 194 -20.48 -4.31 21.00
C ARG A 194 -20.42 -4.31 19.47
N LEU A 195 -19.32 -3.79 18.92
CA LEU A 195 -18.99 -3.96 17.50
C LEU A 195 -18.23 -5.27 17.29
N ASP A 196 -18.95 -6.39 17.28
CA ASP A 196 -18.38 -7.75 17.15
C ASP A 196 -18.54 -8.38 15.77
N THR A 197 -19.32 -7.77 14.88
CA THR A 197 -19.46 -8.18 13.48
C THR A 197 -18.75 -7.24 12.51
N VAL A 198 -18.39 -7.76 11.33
CA VAL A 198 -17.76 -6.97 10.27
C VAL A 198 -18.71 -5.89 9.76
N GLU A 199 -20.01 -6.20 9.69
CA GLU A 199 -21.06 -5.27 9.28
C GLU A 199 -21.18 -4.11 10.25
N ALA A 200 -21.20 -4.39 11.56
CA ALA A 200 -21.28 -3.37 12.61
C ALA A 200 -20.04 -2.46 12.60
N LYS A 201 -18.84 -3.04 12.49
CA LYS A 201 -17.59 -2.29 12.37
C LYS A 201 -17.52 -1.46 11.11
N THR A 202 -17.96 -2.00 9.97
CA THR A 202 -18.00 -1.26 8.69
C THR A 202 -18.94 -0.07 8.78
N ALA A 203 -20.13 -0.25 9.38
CA ALA A 203 -21.08 0.83 9.60
C ALA A 203 -20.50 1.90 10.54
N ALA A 204 -19.86 1.48 11.64
CA ALA A 204 -19.22 2.39 12.59
C ALA A 204 -18.05 3.16 11.97
N PHE A 205 -17.23 2.48 11.15
CA PHE A 205 -16.11 3.10 10.45
C PHE A 205 -16.59 4.13 9.44
N ARG A 206 -17.62 3.81 8.64
CA ARG A 206 -18.28 4.77 7.75
C ARG A 206 -18.70 6.02 8.50
N ASP A 207 -19.45 5.84 9.58
CA ASP A 207 -20.03 6.96 10.33
C ASP A 207 -18.94 7.84 10.94
N LEU A 208 -17.85 7.23 11.43
CA LEU A 208 -16.68 7.95 11.93
C LEU A 208 -15.95 8.73 10.81
N VAL A 209 -15.72 8.11 9.65
CA VAL A 209 -15.08 8.76 8.49
C VAL A 209 -15.94 9.94 8.01
N GLN A 210 -17.25 9.76 7.92
CA GLN A 210 -18.18 10.82 7.52
C GLN A 210 -18.16 11.98 8.51
N ALA A 211 -18.32 11.71 9.81
CA ALA A 211 -18.28 12.77 10.81
C ALA A 211 -16.93 13.51 10.79
N SER A 212 -15.82 12.80 10.65
CA SER A 212 -14.48 13.37 10.57
C SER A 212 -14.28 14.24 9.32
N SER A 213 -14.76 13.78 8.17
CA SER A 213 -14.72 14.52 6.91
C SER A 213 -15.60 15.76 6.94
N THR A 214 -16.83 15.65 7.46
CA THR A 214 -17.72 16.81 7.64
C THR A 214 -17.04 17.87 8.50
N MET A 215 -16.32 17.48 9.54
CA MET A 215 -15.54 18.42 10.37
C MET A 215 -14.27 18.96 9.72
N GLY A 216 -13.89 18.49 8.52
CA GLY A 216 -12.68 18.90 7.81
C GLY A 216 -11.40 18.30 8.39
N LEU A 217 -11.52 17.24 9.18
CA LEU A 217 -10.39 16.59 9.85
C LEU A 217 -9.81 15.43 9.05
N LEU A 218 -10.61 14.76 8.21
CA LEU A 218 -10.19 13.60 7.44
C LEU A 218 -10.53 13.79 5.96
N ASN A 219 -9.51 13.72 5.11
CA ASN A 219 -9.68 13.87 3.67
C ASN A 219 -9.89 12.53 2.96
N GLY A 220 -9.29 11.45 3.47
CA GLY A 220 -9.42 10.13 2.83
C GLY A 220 -8.63 9.00 3.47
N VAL A 221 -8.95 7.80 3.03
CA VAL A 221 -8.29 6.54 3.41
C VAL A 221 -7.78 5.88 2.14
N PHE A 222 -6.47 5.66 2.06
CA PHE A 222 -5.80 4.86 1.04
C PHE A 222 -5.55 3.45 1.58
N LEU A 223 -6.07 2.44 0.88
CA LEU A 223 -5.88 1.03 1.19
C LEU A 223 -5.25 0.31 0.00
N LEU A 224 -4.01 -0.14 0.15
CA LEU A 224 -3.25 -0.89 -0.84
C LEU A 224 -3.17 -2.35 -0.38
N LEU A 225 -3.76 -3.26 -1.16
CA LEU A 225 -3.82 -4.69 -0.86
C LEU A 225 -2.97 -5.44 -1.89
N ASP A 226 -1.90 -6.09 -1.45
CA ASP A 226 -1.08 -6.97 -2.29
C ASP A 226 -1.47 -8.44 -2.11
N GLU A 227 -1.02 -9.28 -3.04
CA GLU A 227 -1.10 -10.74 -2.99
C GLU A 227 -2.47 -11.30 -2.53
N LEU A 228 -3.57 -10.68 -2.95
CA LEU A 228 -4.91 -11.16 -2.61
C LEU A 228 -5.10 -12.64 -3.01
N GLU A 229 -4.45 -13.08 -4.09
CA GLU A 229 -4.45 -14.48 -4.52
C GLU A 229 -3.93 -15.46 -3.47
N LYS A 230 -3.17 -15.06 -2.45
CA LYS A 230 -2.71 -15.97 -1.38
C LYS A 230 -3.85 -16.54 -0.53
N GLN A 231 -5.00 -15.87 -0.52
CA GLN A 231 -6.20 -16.42 0.10
C GLN A 231 -6.65 -17.70 -0.61
N ASP A 232 -6.29 -17.86 -1.88
CA ASP A 232 -6.64 -19.01 -2.68
C ASP A 232 -5.75 -20.22 -2.37
N GLY A 233 -6.35 -21.23 -1.75
CA GLY A 233 -5.67 -22.48 -1.36
C GLY A 233 -5.38 -22.56 0.14
N VAL A 234 -5.36 -21.42 0.85
CA VAL A 234 -5.30 -21.37 2.32
C VAL A 234 -6.71 -21.28 2.92
N LEU A 235 -7.59 -20.50 2.29
CA LEU A 235 -8.98 -20.32 2.74
C LEU A 235 -9.95 -21.23 1.97
N SER A 236 -11.01 -21.64 2.66
CA SER A 236 -12.16 -22.28 2.01
C SER A 236 -12.88 -21.29 1.08
N ALA A 237 -13.57 -21.81 0.06
CA ALA A 237 -14.35 -20.97 -0.87
C ALA A 237 -15.34 -20.04 -0.15
N THR A 238 -15.96 -20.53 0.95
CA THR A 238 -16.85 -19.73 1.80
C THR A 238 -16.12 -18.59 2.50
N ALA A 239 -14.89 -18.82 2.98
CA ALA A 239 -14.10 -17.79 3.63
C ALA A 239 -13.64 -16.72 2.64
N VAL A 240 -13.24 -17.09 1.42
CA VAL A 240 -12.95 -16.15 0.32
C VAL A 240 -14.18 -15.33 -0.03
N ALA A 241 -15.34 -15.96 -0.23
CA ALA A 241 -16.59 -15.26 -0.54
C ALA A 241 -16.99 -14.25 0.57
N ARG A 242 -16.82 -14.64 1.84
CA ARG A 242 -17.06 -13.74 2.98
C ARG A 242 -16.09 -12.56 2.97
N TYR A 243 -14.80 -12.80 2.74
CA TYR A 243 -13.79 -11.74 2.65
C TYR A 243 -14.13 -10.74 1.53
N LEU A 244 -14.43 -11.23 0.32
CA LEU A 244 -14.84 -10.39 -0.81
C LEU A 244 -16.14 -9.61 -0.51
N SER A 245 -17.10 -10.24 0.19
CA SER A 245 -18.33 -9.58 0.61
C SER A 245 -18.06 -8.43 1.60
N SER A 246 -17.15 -8.64 2.55
CA SER A 246 -16.71 -7.60 3.48
C SER A 246 -15.98 -6.45 2.79
N MET A 247 -15.10 -6.75 1.83
CA MET A 247 -14.42 -5.74 1.01
C MET A 247 -15.43 -4.94 0.17
N ARG A 248 -16.44 -5.60 -0.41
CA ARG A 248 -17.55 -4.91 -1.08
C ARG A 248 -18.31 -4.00 -0.11
N ALA A 249 -18.60 -4.48 1.09
CA ALA A 249 -19.35 -3.74 2.08
C ALA A 249 -18.65 -2.43 2.49
N ILE A 250 -17.31 -2.41 2.64
CA ILE A 250 -16.59 -1.16 2.92
C ILE A 250 -16.62 -0.19 1.74
N ILE A 251 -16.47 -0.69 0.51
CA ILE A 251 -16.57 0.14 -0.71
C ILE A 251 -17.97 0.74 -0.86
N ASP A 252 -19.01 -0.04 -0.58
CA ASP A 252 -20.40 0.41 -0.62
C ASP A 252 -20.70 1.40 0.53
N ALA A 253 -20.09 1.20 1.70
CA ALA A 253 -20.29 2.05 2.87
C ALA A 253 -19.61 3.41 2.73
N LEU A 254 -18.48 3.49 2.03
CA LEU A 254 -17.72 4.70 1.78
C LEU A 254 -17.82 5.08 0.29
N PRO A 255 -18.89 5.77 -0.15
CA PRO A 255 -18.98 6.29 -1.52
C PRO A 255 -18.00 7.44 -1.79
N ASN A 256 -17.52 8.08 -0.71
CA ASN A 256 -16.46 9.08 -0.71
C ASN A 256 -15.40 8.69 0.34
N HIS A 257 -14.21 9.27 0.22
CA HIS A 257 -13.07 9.16 1.14
C HIS A 257 -12.38 7.79 1.19
N LEU A 258 -12.62 6.89 0.23
CA LEU A 258 -11.87 5.64 0.10
C LEU A 258 -11.15 5.54 -1.26
N PHE A 259 -9.83 5.40 -1.22
CA PHE A 259 -9.03 4.96 -2.36
C PHE A 259 -8.54 3.55 -2.08
N MET A 260 -8.79 2.61 -2.99
CA MET A 260 -8.37 1.23 -2.85
C MET A 260 -7.60 0.77 -4.08
N MET A 261 -6.39 0.25 -3.86
CA MET A 261 -5.54 -0.33 -4.90
C MET A 261 -5.34 -1.81 -4.60
N LEU A 262 -5.71 -2.67 -5.54
CA LEU A 262 -5.72 -4.12 -5.37
C LEU A 262 -4.76 -4.76 -6.36
N ALA A 263 -3.70 -5.42 -5.89
CA ALA A 263 -2.85 -6.24 -6.74
C ALA A 263 -3.36 -7.68 -6.77
N VAL A 264 -3.64 -8.18 -7.97
CA VAL A 264 -4.21 -9.52 -8.18
C VAL A 264 -3.63 -10.19 -9.43
N THR A 265 -3.62 -11.52 -9.44
CA THR A 265 -3.41 -12.29 -10.68
C THR A 265 -4.69 -12.37 -11.52
N PRO A 266 -4.57 -12.51 -12.86
CA PRO A 266 -5.72 -12.72 -13.75
C PRO A 266 -6.59 -13.91 -13.34
N ASP A 267 -5.96 -15.00 -12.88
CA ASP A 267 -6.65 -16.21 -12.42
C ASP A 267 -7.45 -15.97 -11.13
N ALA A 268 -6.88 -15.29 -10.15
CA ALA A 268 -7.58 -14.93 -8.93
C ALA A 268 -8.76 -13.99 -9.23
N LEU A 269 -8.54 -12.98 -10.09
CA LEU A 269 -9.59 -12.05 -10.49
C LEU A 269 -10.78 -12.73 -11.18
N ARG A 270 -10.51 -13.70 -12.07
CA ARG A 270 -11.56 -14.52 -12.69
C ARG A 270 -12.35 -15.30 -11.63
N ARG A 271 -11.66 -15.92 -10.68
CA ARG A 271 -12.31 -16.70 -9.60
C ARG A 271 -13.12 -15.83 -8.66
N TYR A 272 -12.62 -14.65 -8.28
CA TYR A 272 -13.36 -13.70 -7.44
C TYR A 272 -14.62 -13.19 -8.15
N SER A 273 -14.52 -12.94 -9.46
CA SER A 273 -15.67 -12.54 -10.27
C SER A 273 -16.75 -13.62 -10.34
N LEU A 274 -16.37 -14.89 -10.34
CA LEU A 274 -17.30 -16.02 -10.29
C LEU A 274 -17.89 -16.23 -8.89
N ALA A 275 -17.06 -16.09 -7.84
CA ALA A 275 -17.48 -16.29 -6.45
C ALA A 275 -18.47 -15.21 -5.97
N LEU A 276 -18.28 -13.95 -6.40
CA LEU A 276 -19.16 -12.84 -6.04
C LEU A 276 -19.40 -11.92 -7.25
N PRO A 277 -20.37 -12.22 -8.13
CA PRO A 277 -20.64 -11.43 -9.33
C PRO A 277 -20.94 -9.95 -9.05
N ALA A 278 -21.58 -9.65 -7.92
CA ALA A 278 -21.87 -8.29 -7.47
C ALA A 278 -20.61 -7.46 -7.17
N PHE A 279 -19.45 -8.10 -7.00
CA PHE A 279 -18.18 -7.43 -6.78
C PHE A 279 -17.50 -7.01 -8.09
N ARG A 280 -17.90 -7.60 -9.22
CA ARG A 280 -17.27 -7.38 -10.54
C ARG A 280 -17.29 -5.91 -10.95
N SER A 281 -18.40 -5.21 -10.74
CA SER A 281 -18.53 -3.79 -11.09
C SER A 281 -17.61 -2.88 -10.28
N ARG A 282 -17.19 -3.32 -9.09
CA ARG A 282 -16.24 -2.59 -8.24
C ARG A 282 -14.78 -2.81 -8.66
N LEU A 283 -14.52 -3.78 -9.54
CA LEU A 283 -13.19 -4.18 -10.03
C LEU A 283 -13.00 -3.87 -11.53
N GLU A 284 -13.77 -2.93 -12.09
CA GLU A 284 -13.74 -2.59 -13.52
C GLU A 284 -12.53 -1.74 -13.91
N ASN A 285 -12.04 -0.87 -13.02
CA ASN A 285 -10.87 -0.04 -13.29
C ASN A 285 -9.59 -0.87 -13.19
N ARG A 286 -9.23 -1.55 -14.29
CA ARG A 286 -8.06 -2.42 -14.37
C ARG A 286 -6.89 -1.70 -15.01
N ILE A 287 -5.73 -1.88 -14.40
CA ILE A 287 -4.45 -1.41 -14.90
C ILE A 287 -3.59 -2.66 -15.02
N GLU A 288 -3.36 -3.09 -16.26
CA GLU A 288 -2.61 -4.31 -16.54
C GLU A 288 -1.11 -4.01 -16.54
N LEU A 289 -0.34 -4.84 -15.82
CA LEU A 289 1.11 -4.84 -15.85
C LEU A 289 1.58 -5.92 -16.83
N GLN A 290 2.26 -5.48 -17.89
CA GLN A 290 2.79 -6.37 -18.90
C GLN A 290 4.18 -6.90 -18.49
N PRO A 291 4.50 -8.17 -18.84
CA PRO A 291 5.87 -8.65 -18.78
C PRO A 291 6.75 -7.91 -19.80
N LEU A 292 8.06 -8.09 -19.72
CA LEU A 292 9.01 -7.56 -20.70
C LEU A 292 8.84 -8.28 -22.04
N LEU A 293 8.65 -7.51 -23.11
CA LEU A 293 8.39 -8.03 -24.46
C LEU A 293 9.55 -7.79 -25.42
N SER A 294 10.33 -6.72 -25.22
CA SER A 294 11.41 -6.32 -26.12
C SER A 294 12.76 -6.27 -25.42
N VAL A 295 13.83 -6.38 -26.22
CA VAL A 295 15.21 -6.19 -25.76
C VAL A 295 15.41 -4.75 -25.26
N ASP A 296 14.80 -3.77 -25.92
CA ASP A 296 14.92 -2.36 -25.55
C ASP A 296 14.34 -2.12 -24.14
N ASP A 297 13.16 -2.66 -23.84
CA ASP A 297 12.56 -2.56 -22.50
C ASP A 297 13.47 -3.18 -21.43
N ALA A 298 14.10 -4.30 -21.76
CA ALA A 298 15.00 -5.04 -20.88
C ALA A 298 16.31 -4.27 -20.62
N LEU A 299 16.89 -3.68 -21.67
CA LEU A 299 18.07 -2.81 -21.56
C LEU A 299 17.77 -1.57 -20.72
N GLU A 300 16.63 -0.93 -20.97
CA GLU A 300 16.21 0.25 -20.21
C GLU A 300 15.95 -0.10 -18.73
N LEU A 301 15.34 -1.25 -18.44
CA LEU A 301 15.15 -1.72 -17.07
C LEU A 301 16.51 -1.99 -16.38
N ALA A 302 17.42 -2.68 -17.06
CA ALA A 302 18.74 -2.96 -16.50
C ALA A 302 19.54 -1.68 -16.20
N ARG A 303 19.55 -0.74 -17.15
CA ARG A 303 20.20 0.57 -17.00
C ARG A 303 19.57 1.38 -15.87
N PHE A 304 18.26 1.32 -15.70
CA PHE A 304 17.56 1.96 -14.58
C PHE A 304 18.11 1.50 -13.22
N TYR A 305 18.21 0.19 -12.99
CA TYR A 305 18.75 -0.35 -11.73
C TYR A 305 20.20 0.05 -11.48
N VAL A 306 21.05 0.01 -12.53
CA VAL A 306 22.45 0.45 -12.43
C VAL A 306 22.54 1.95 -12.07
N ASN A 307 21.73 2.79 -12.71
CA ASN A 307 21.73 4.23 -12.48
C ASN A 307 21.21 4.59 -11.08
N GLU A 308 20.18 3.90 -10.58
CA GLU A 308 19.68 4.05 -9.22
C GLU A 308 20.75 3.66 -8.19
N ALA A 309 21.43 2.52 -8.40
CA ALA A 309 22.54 2.09 -7.53
C ALA A 309 23.68 3.12 -7.51
N ARG A 310 24.05 3.68 -8.68
CA ARG A 310 25.05 4.74 -8.79
C ARG A 310 24.62 6.03 -8.07
N THR A 311 23.37 6.43 -8.24
CA THR A 311 22.81 7.63 -7.60
C THR A 311 22.80 7.49 -6.08
N ASN A 312 22.40 6.33 -5.56
CA ASN A 312 22.40 6.05 -4.14
C ASN A 312 23.82 6.04 -3.55
N ALA A 313 24.77 5.39 -4.21
CA ALA A 313 26.17 5.41 -3.77
C ALA A 313 26.79 6.82 -3.83
N GLN A 314 26.45 7.63 -4.85
CA GLN A 314 26.89 9.03 -4.92
C GLN A 314 26.35 9.86 -3.76
N LYS A 315 25.09 9.64 -3.33
CA LYS A 315 24.52 10.30 -2.14
C LYS A 315 25.28 9.93 -0.86
N VAL A 316 25.66 8.66 -0.72
CA VAL A 316 26.42 8.16 0.44
C VAL A 316 27.84 8.73 0.48
N HIS A 317 28.55 8.72 -0.65
CA HIS A 317 29.96 9.14 -0.71
C HIS A 317 30.18 10.63 -0.95
N GLY A 318 29.14 11.38 -1.33
CA GLY A 318 29.22 12.82 -1.63
C GLY A 318 30.04 13.17 -2.88
N LYS A 319 30.39 12.17 -3.70
CA LYS A 319 31.16 12.34 -4.94
C LYS A 319 30.72 11.32 -6.00
N LYS A 320 31.02 11.60 -7.27
CA LYS A 320 30.78 10.64 -8.36
C LYS A 320 31.79 9.49 -8.26
N GLY A 321 31.30 8.26 -8.39
CA GLY A 321 32.13 7.06 -8.50
C GLY A 321 32.53 6.76 -9.94
N GLY A 322 32.98 5.54 -10.19
CA GLY A 322 33.27 5.05 -11.54
C GLY A 322 32.02 4.92 -12.41
N SER A 323 32.24 4.68 -13.70
CA SER A 323 31.17 4.58 -14.70
C SER A 323 31.30 3.33 -15.57
N ALA A 324 32.19 2.39 -15.22
CA ALA A 324 32.26 1.13 -15.94
C ALA A 324 30.95 0.36 -15.75
N ASP A 325 30.55 -0.36 -16.79
CA ASP A 325 29.40 -1.25 -16.71
C ASP A 325 29.84 -2.63 -16.23
N ILE A 326 29.03 -3.20 -15.35
CA ILE A 326 29.22 -4.56 -14.82
C ILE A 326 28.72 -5.61 -15.80
N LEU A 327 27.68 -5.31 -16.57
CA LEU A 327 27.20 -6.13 -17.66
C LEU A 327 27.09 -5.20 -18.87
N ASP A 328 27.63 -5.60 -20.01
CA ASP A 328 27.44 -4.86 -21.24
C ASP A 328 26.05 -5.11 -21.85
N ASP A 329 25.62 -4.23 -22.77
CA ASP A 329 24.31 -4.35 -23.41
C ASP A 329 24.15 -5.67 -24.17
N ALA A 330 25.22 -6.26 -24.69
CA ALA A 330 25.17 -7.53 -25.43
C ALA A 330 24.86 -8.69 -24.47
N GLN A 331 25.51 -8.73 -23.31
CA GLN A 331 25.25 -9.70 -22.23
C GLN A 331 23.81 -9.59 -21.73
N ILE A 332 23.30 -8.36 -21.55
CA ILE A 332 21.92 -8.12 -21.11
C ILE A 332 20.94 -8.60 -22.17
N ALA A 333 21.15 -8.25 -23.45
CA ALA A 333 20.30 -8.65 -24.57
C ALA A 333 20.29 -10.18 -24.76
N GLU A 334 21.46 -10.83 -24.71
CA GLU A 334 21.58 -12.29 -24.81
C GLU A 334 20.84 -12.99 -23.67
N THR A 335 20.99 -12.48 -22.44
CA THR A 335 20.27 -12.99 -21.27
C THR A 335 18.77 -12.86 -21.45
N PHE A 336 18.30 -11.69 -21.91
CA PHE A 336 16.89 -11.47 -22.19
C PHE A 336 16.36 -12.45 -23.25
N SER A 337 17.02 -12.59 -24.40
CA SER A 337 16.60 -13.50 -25.47
C SER A 337 16.55 -14.96 -25.00
N SER A 338 17.57 -15.41 -24.27
CA SER A 338 17.64 -16.77 -23.72
C SER A 338 16.49 -17.07 -22.76
N TYR A 339 16.15 -16.13 -21.89
CA TYR A 339 15.05 -16.29 -20.93
C TYR A 339 13.68 -16.08 -21.57
N LEU A 340 13.55 -15.20 -22.55
CA LEU A 340 12.31 -15.03 -23.31
C LEU A 340 11.95 -16.31 -24.07
N ASP A 341 12.92 -17.01 -24.66
CA ASP A 341 12.68 -18.30 -25.31
C ASP A 341 12.22 -19.37 -24.33
N ARG A 342 12.77 -19.39 -23.11
CA ARG A 342 12.28 -20.26 -22.02
C ARG A 342 10.85 -19.91 -21.61
N ALA A 343 10.54 -18.62 -21.49
CA ALA A 343 9.20 -18.14 -21.15
C ALA A 343 8.18 -18.55 -22.23
N LYS A 344 8.51 -18.38 -23.52
CA LYS A 344 7.69 -18.84 -24.65
C LYS A 344 7.42 -20.35 -24.61
N ARG A 345 8.42 -21.17 -24.27
CA ARG A 345 8.24 -22.62 -24.10
C ARG A 345 7.28 -23.00 -22.97
N ARG A 346 7.11 -22.13 -21.96
CA ARG A 346 6.11 -22.27 -20.89
C ARG A 346 4.75 -21.66 -21.24
N ASN A 347 4.57 -21.18 -22.47
CA ASN A 347 3.41 -20.40 -22.92
C ASN A 347 3.17 -19.10 -22.11
N ASP A 348 4.23 -18.50 -21.55
CA ASP A 348 4.14 -17.15 -21.00
C ASP A 348 4.05 -16.12 -22.13
N THR A 349 3.32 -15.02 -21.92
CA THR A 349 3.17 -13.92 -22.89
C THR A 349 4.41 -13.03 -23.02
N GLY A 350 5.37 -13.14 -22.09
CA GLY A 350 6.63 -12.40 -22.09
C GLY A 350 7.52 -12.81 -20.91
N LEU A 351 8.67 -12.14 -20.77
CA LEU A 351 9.60 -12.40 -19.67
C LEU A 351 9.22 -11.60 -18.43
N ARG A 352 9.03 -12.28 -17.29
CA ARG A 352 8.69 -11.62 -16.02
C ARG A 352 9.89 -10.82 -15.51
N GLN A 353 9.65 -9.60 -15.04
CA GLN A 353 10.71 -8.71 -14.53
C GLN A 353 11.56 -9.39 -13.45
N ARG A 354 10.92 -10.11 -12.50
CA ARG A 354 11.63 -10.82 -11.43
C ARG A 354 12.59 -11.90 -11.96
N GLU A 355 12.18 -12.65 -12.98
CA GLU A 355 13.03 -13.70 -13.57
C GLU A 355 14.23 -13.09 -14.28
N PHE A 356 14.00 -12.00 -15.03
CA PHE A 356 15.05 -11.27 -15.72
C PHE A 356 16.05 -10.64 -14.75
N LEU A 357 15.58 -9.89 -13.75
CA LEU A 357 16.43 -9.24 -12.75
C LEU A 357 17.23 -10.26 -11.93
N SER A 358 16.65 -11.42 -11.59
CA SER A 358 17.37 -12.50 -10.92
C SER A 358 18.50 -13.07 -11.80
N ALA A 359 18.28 -13.20 -13.11
CA ALA A 359 19.32 -13.65 -14.03
C ALA A 359 20.47 -12.64 -14.13
N LEU A 360 20.14 -11.34 -14.23
CA LEU A 360 21.15 -10.28 -14.19
C LEU A 360 21.90 -10.24 -12.86
N HIS A 361 21.20 -10.47 -11.74
CA HIS A 361 21.82 -10.56 -10.42
C HIS A 361 22.87 -11.66 -10.37
N GLU A 362 22.55 -12.87 -10.82
CA GLU A 362 23.49 -14.01 -10.85
C GLU A 362 24.72 -13.74 -11.74
N LEU A 363 24.52 -13.12 -12.91
CA LEU A 363 25.60 -12.74 -13.82
C LEU A 363 26.50 -11.67 -13.20
N ALA A 364 25.91 -10.64 -12.59
CA ALA A 364 26.64 -9.59 -11.91
C ALA A 364 27.43 -10.15 -10.71
N GLU A 365 26.85 -11.02 -9.89
CA GLU A 365 27.56 -11.70 -8.79
C GLU A 365 28.77 -12.49 -9.28
N ALA A 366 28.63 -13.22 -10.39
CA ALA A 366 29.73 -13.97 -10.97
C ALA A 366 30.90 -13.05 -11.39
N GLN A 367 30.60 -11.87 -11.94
CA GLN A 367 31.62 -10.88 -12.31
C GLN A 367 32.22 -10.14 -11.11
N LEU A 368 31.47 -9.98 -10.01
CA LEU A 368 31.96 -9.32 -8.79
C LEU A 368 32.90 -10.22 -7.96
N ARG A 369 32.79 -11.54 -8.12
CA ARG A 369 33.67 -12.53 -7.46
C ARG A 369 35.00 -12.75 -8.17
N LEU A 370 35.13 -12.28 -9.42
CA LEU A 370 36.36 -12.25 -10.22
C LEU A 370 37.12 -10.94 -10.00
#